data_AF-X0VYK4-F1
#
_entry.id   AF-X0VYK4-F1
#
_cell.length_a   1.000
_cell.length_b   1.000
_cell.length_c   1.000
_cell.angle_alpha   90.00
_cell.angle_beta   90.00
_cell.angle_gamma   90.00
#
_symmetry.space_group_name_H-M   'P 1'
#
loop_
_entity.id
_entity.type
_entity.pdbx_description
1 polymer ?
#
loop_
_entity_poly.entity_id
_entity_poly.type
_entity_poly.pdbx_seq_one_letter_code
_entity_poly.pdbx_strand_id
1 'polypeptide(L)'
;MSDLMRGGSLLQGDNTIPGVAPPKELMGLVPEILQVCKDFGLDFWPTVVQFLDYDEISEVAAYSGFPVRYPHWKWGMDYEELSKGYEYGMHRIYEMVINSRPTYIYLLNSNTMVDNITVVVHATGHNDFFKNNIRFKPTQCDSINMMNELANNGTRIRKYMSRWGKEK
;
A
#
# COMPACT_ATOMS: atom_id res chain seq x y z
N MET A 1 1.11 -25.25 26.95
CA MET A 1 -0.25 -25.12 26.38
C MET A 1 -0.77 -23.70 26.63
N SER A 2 -0.05 -22.68 26.14
CA SER A 2 -0.36 -21.27 26.44
C SER A 2 0.09 -20.24 25.37
N ASP A 3 0.83 -20.64 24.33
CA ASP A 3 1.33 -19.69 23.30
C ASP A 3 0.57 -19.72 21.96
N LEU A 4 -0.57 -20.40 21.88
CA LEU A 4 -1.34 -20.52 20.62
C LEU A 4 -2.39 -19.40 20.43
N MET A 5 -2.54 -18.47 21.37
CA MET A 5 -3.63 -17.48 21.39
C MET A 5 -3.22 -16.01 21.16
N ARG A 6 -1.96 -15.71 20.83
CA ARG A 6 -1.62 -14.40 20.26
C ARG A 6 -1.67 -14.51 18.75
N GLY A 7 -2.77 -14.03 18.16
CA GLY A 7 -2.86 -13.79 16.73
C GLY A 7 -1.75 -12.84 16.30
N GLY A 8 -0.64 -13.40 15.84
CA GLY A 8 0.41 -12.67 15.16
C GLY A 8 -0.21 -12.03 13.92
N SER A 9 -0.08 -10.70 13.81
CA SER A 9 -0.39 -9.98 12.59
C SER A 9 0.37 -10.68 11.47
N LEU A 10 -0.35 -11.22 10.48
CA LEU A 10 0.24 -11.83 9.28
C LEU A 10 1.12 -10.84 8.49
N LEU A 11 1.18 -9.58 8.93
CA LEU A 11 1.91 -8.46 8.37
C LEU A 11 2.52 -7.58 9.50
N GLN A 12 3.16 -8.18 10.51
CA GLN A 12 4.15 -7.45 11.30
C GLN A 12 5.49 -7.64 10.58
N GLY A 13 5.94 -6.59 9.90
CA GLY A 13 7.20 -6.61 9.14
C GLY A 13 8.36 -7.01 10.04
N ASP A 14 8.78 -8.26 9.94
CA ASP A 14 10.11 -8.65 10.36
C ASP A 14 11.11 -8.28 9.25
N ASN A 15 12.31 -7.87 9.65
CA ASN A 15 13.36 -7.33 8.78
C ASN A 15 14.04 -8.44 7.94
N THR A 16 13.29 -9.36 7.33
CA THR A 16 13.83 -10.41 6.45
C THR A 16 13.49 -10.23 4.98
N ILE A 17 12.66 -9.24 4.65
CA ILE A 17 12.39 -8.79 3.28
C ILE A 17 13.38 -7.65 2.97
N PRO A 18 14.04 -7.60 1.80
CA PRO A 18 14.88 -6.45 1.43
C PRO A 18 13.99 -5.22 1.30
N GLY A 19 13.97 -4.40 2.34
CA GLY A 19 13.23 -3.15 2.42
C GLY A 19 13.98 -2.18 3.33
N VAL A 20 13.85 -0.89 3.07
CA VAL A 20 14.60 0.13 3.81
C VAL A 20 14.06 0.25 5.23
N ALA A 21 14.96 0.15 6.22
CA ALA A 21 14.60 0.34 7.62
C ALA A 21 14.01 1.76 7.82
N PRO A 22 12.79 1.89 8.35
CA PRO A 22 12.18 3.19 8.55
C PRO A 22 13.03 4.06 9.48
N PRO A 23 13.13 5.38 9.23
CA PRO A 23 13.71 6.31 10.21
C PRO A 23 12.98 6.16 11.56
N LYS A 24 13.71 5.80 12.61
CA LYS A 24 13.16 5.55 13.95
C LYS A 24 12.40 6.76 14.51
N GLU A 25 12.85 7.96 14.17
CA GLU A 25 12.21 9.22 14.56
C GLU A 25 10.80 9.33 13.99
N LEU A 26 10.59 8.99 12.71
CA LEU A 26 9.25 9.07 12.11
C LEU A 26 8.33 7.98 12.68
N MET A 27 8.84 6.78 12.94
CA MET A 27 8.02 5.73 13.56
C MET A 27 7.48 6.13 14.95
N GLY A 28 8.24 6.95 15.70
CA GLY A 28 7.77 7.53 16.96
C GLY A 28 6.72 8.63 16.75
N LEU A 29 6.85 9.43 15.69
CA LEU A 29 5.95 10.54 15.39
C LEU A 29 4.61 10.10 14.76
N VAL A 30 4.58 9.00 13.98
CA VAL A 30 3.36 8.54 13.30
C VAL A 30 2.17 8.37 14.26
N PRO A 31 2.30 7.69 15.42
CA PRO A 31 1.22 7.62 16.41
C PRO A 31 0.74 8.99 16.91
N GLU A 32 1.68 9.93 17.14
CA GLU A 32 1.35 11.29 17.60
C GLU A 32 0.58 12.06 16.52
N ILE A 33 1.03 11.99 15.26
CA ILE A 33 0.36 12.61 14.12
C ILE A 33 -1.05 12.06 13.95
N LEU A 34 -1.22 10.74 14.01
CA LEU A 34 -2.54 10.10 13.90
C LEU A 34 -3.45 10.49 15.07
N GLN A 35 -2.90 10.71 16.26
CA GLN A 35 -3.68 11.20 17.40
C GLN A 35 -4.12 12.66 17.18
N VAL A 36 -3.21 13.54 16.76
CA VAL A 36 -3.55 14.94 16.42
C VAL A 36 -4.63 15.00 15.35
N CYS A 37 -4.56 14.16 14.31
CA CYS A 37 -5.61 14.07 13.29
C CYS A 37 -6.98 13.70 13.87
N LYS A 38 -7.03 12.76 14.82
CA LYS A 38 -8.28 12.39 15.52
C LYS A 38 -8.79 13.50 16.42
N ASP A 39 -7.89 14.18 17.12
CA ASP A 39 -8.23 15.31 18.00
C ASP A 39 -8.80 16.49 17.19
N PHE A 40 -8.38 16.63 15.93
CA PHE A 40 -8.94 17.59 14.96
C PHE A 40 -10.32 17.19 14.40
N GLY A 41 -10.80 15.97 14.71
CA GLY A 41 -12.11 15.47 14.30
C GLY A 41 -12.12 14.65 13.01
N LEU A 42 -10.97 14.22 12.49
CA LEU A 42 -10.92 13.35 11.32
C LEU A 42 -11.31 11.91 11.69
N ASP A 43 -12.22 11.33 10.92
CA ASP A 43 -12.66 9.94 11.04
C ASP A 43 -12.13 9.10 9.87
N PHE A 44 -10.99 8.44 10.08
CA PHE A 44 -10.31 7.61 9.08
C PHE A 44 -10.27 6.12 9.48
N TRP A 45 -9.98 5.24 8.53
CA TRP A 45 -9.77 3.80 8.80
C TRP A 45 -8.45 3.55 9.54
N PRO A 46 -8.24 2.37 10.17
CA PRO A 46 -6.93 2.02 10.71
C PRO A 46 -5.85 2.13 9.63
N THR A 47 -4.83 2.95 9.89
CA THR A 47 -3.78 3.29 8.93
C THR A 47 -2.49 2.53 9.25
N VAL A 48 -1.88 1.93 8.25
CA VAL A 48 -0.58 1.27 8.31
C VAL A 48 0.37 2.04 7.41
N VAL A 49 1.47 2.54 7.99
CA VAL A 49 2.51 3.26 7.26
C VAL A 49 3.68 2.32 7.00
N GLN A 50 4.12 2.23 5.75
CA GLN A 50 5.27 1.44 5.31
C GLN A 50 6.22 2.30 4.49
N PHE A 51 7.50 1.99 4.58
CA PHE A 51 8.55 2.65 3.80
C PHE A 51 9.01 1.71 2.71
N LEU A 52 9.14 2.27 1.52
CA LEU A 52 9.62 1.56 0.34
C LEU A 52 10.82 2.31 -0.24
N ASP A 53 11.75 1.55 -0.79
CA ASP A 53 12.76 2.09 -1.69
C ASP A 53 12.11 2.49 -3.03
N TYR A 54 12.90 3.17 -3.85
CA TYR A 54 12.52 3.57 -5.19
C TYR A 54 12.14 2.39 -6.09
N ASP A 55 12.87 1.28 -5.98
CA ASP A 55 12.60 0.07 -6.75
C ASP A 55 11.25 -0.53 -6.35
N GLU A 56 11.07 -0.74 -5.04
CA GLU A 56 9.85 -1.31 -4.45
C GLU A 56 8.60 -0.45 -4.71
N ILE A 57 8.70 0.89 -4.63
CA ILE A 57 7.55 1.75 -4.90
C ILE A 57 7.15 1.68 -6.37
N SER A 58 8.11 1.49 -7.28
CA SER A 58 7.86 1.35 -8.72
C SER A 58 7.19 0.01 -9.03
N GLU A 59 7.61 -1.07 -8.36
CA GLU A 59 6.94 -2.36 -8.44
C GLU A 59 5.49 -2.27 -7.95
N VAL A 60 5.30 -1.72 -6.74
CA VAL A 60 3.96 -1.57 -6.14
C VAL A 60 3.08 -0.67 -7.00
N ALA A 61 3.64 0.40 -7.57
CA ALA A 61 2.94 1.29 -8.48
C ALA A 61 2.52 0.62 -9.79
N ALA A 62 3.38 -0.20 -10.38
CA ALA A 62 3.06 -1.00 -11.56
C ALA A 62 1.89 -1.96 -11.30
N TYR A 63 1.80 -2.51 -10.08
CA TYR A 63 0.65 -3.32 -9.65
C TYR A 63 -0.55 -2.51 -9.13
N SER A 64 -0.52 -1.18 -9.29
CA SER A 64 -1.54 -0.24 -8.80
C SER A 64 -1.80 -0.35 -7.29
N GLY A 65 -0.74 -0.60 -6.51
CA GLY A 65 -0.78 -0.76 -5.06
C GLY A 65 -0.98 -2.21 -4.59
N PHE A 66 -1.50 -3.11 -5.41
CA PHE A 66 -1.90 -4.43 -4.90
C PHE A 66 -0.76 -5.45 -4.96
N PRO A 67 -0.37 -6.08 -3.84
CA PRO A 67 0.78 -7.00 -3.81
C PRO A 67 0.56 -8.28 -4.63
N VAL A 68 -0.70 -8.67 -4.89
CA VAL A 68 -1.02 -9.87 -5.67
C VAL A 68 -2.02 -9.55 -6.77
N ARG A 69 -1.57 -9.73 -8.02
CA ARG A 69 -2.42 -9.69 -9.21
C ARG A 69 -2.19 -10.90 -10.12
N TYR A 70 -2.98 -10.98 -11.19
CA TYR A 70 -2.75 -11.93 -12.27
C TYR A 70 -1.48 -11.54 -13.03
N PRO A 71 -0.69 -12.53 -13.49
CA PRO A 71 0.51 -12.26 -14.26
C PRO A 71 0.12 -11.73 -15.64
N HIS A 72 0.68 -10.58 -16.02
CA HIS A 72 0.46 -9.97 -17.33
C HIS A 72 1.66 -9.09 -17.70
N TRP A 73 2.09 -9.13 -18.96
CA TRP A 73 3.25 -8.40 -19.47
C TRP A 73 3.16 -6.89 -19.29
N LYS A 74 1.92 -6.34 -19.33
CA LYS A 74 1.66 -4.91 -19.07
C LYS A 74 2.30 -4.42 -17.78
N TRP A 75 2.27 -5.20 -16.70
CA TRP A 75 2.85 -4.76 -15.42
C TRP A 75 4.36 -4.57 -15.50
N GLY A 76 5.05 -5.38 -16.32
CA GLY A 76 6.48 -5.20 -16.58
C GLY A 76 6.77 -3.95 -17.40
N MET A 77 5.93 -3.63 -18.39
CA MET A 77 6.07 -2.38 -19.14
C MET A 77 5.81 -1.15 -18.26
N ASP A 78 4.73 -1.18 -17.47
CA ASP A 78 4.37 -0.08 -16.57
C ASP A 78 5.51 0.14 -15.55
N TYR A 79 6.09 -0.94 -15.02
CA TYR A 79 7.28 -0.88 -14.16
C TYR A 79 8.47 -0.23 -14.89
N GLU A 80 8.76 -0.63 -16.12
CA GLU A 80 9.92 -0.10 -16.86
C GLU A 80 9.76 1.39 -17.19
N GLU A 81 8.54 1.84 -17.50
CA GLU A 81 8.21 3.25 -17.71
C GLU A 81 8.41 4.08 -16.43
N LEU A 82 7.91 3.58 -15.29
CA LEU A 82 8.08 4.22 -13.99
C LEU A 82 9.56 4.24 -13.59
N SER A 83 10.23 3.08 -13.71
CA SER A 83 11.65 2.89 -13.39
C SER A 83 12.52 3.93 -14.08
N LYS A 84 12.34 4.08 -15.40
CA LYS A 84 13.10 5.02 -16.22
C LYS A 84 12.72 6.47 -15.94
N GLY A 85 11.43 6.76 -15.76
CA GLY A 85 10.99 8.13 -15.55
C GLY A 85 11.56 8.75 -14.29
N TYR A 86 11.81 7.99 -13.23
CA TYR A 86 12.53 8.51 -12.07
C TYR A 86 14.04 8.59 -12.28
N GLU A 87 14.68 7.61 -12.95
CA GLU A 87 16.11 7.66 -13.28
C GLU A 87 16.45 8.93 -14.06
N TYR A 88 15.56 9.33 -14.96
CA TYR A 88 15.66 10.56 -15.73
C TYR A 88 15.06 11.79 -15.01
N GLY A 89 14.58 11.66 -13.78
CA GLY A 89 14.03 12.74 -12.96
C GLY A 89 12.74 13.38 -13.49
N MET A 90 11.99 12.68 -14.36
CA MET A 90 10.74 13.16 -14.95
C MET A 90 9.56 13.13 -13.98
N HIS A 91 9.51 12.15 -13.08
CA HIS A 91 8.46 12.07 -12.06
C HIS A 91 9.00 11.47 -10.76
N ARG A 92 8.46 11.94 -9.63
CA ARG A 92 8.79 11.45 -8.29
C ARG A 92 7.50 11.11 -7.56
N ILE A 93 7.36 9.84 -7.19
CA ILE A 93 6.22 9.37 -6.39
C ILE A 93 6.56 9.61 -4.92
N TYR A 94 5.96 10.63 -4.32
CA TYR A 94 6.14 10.93 -2.90
C TYR A 94 5.41 9.94 -2.00
N GLU A 95 4.24 9.49 -2.45
CA GLU A 95 3.34 8.65 -1.69
C GLU A 95 2.53 7.73 -2.61
N MET A 96 2.20 6.55 -2.10
CA MET A 96 1.16 5.71 -2.67
C MET A 96 0.20 5.29 -1.57
N VAL A 97 -1.08 5.62 -1.74
CA VAL A 97 -2.11 5.34 -0.73
C VAL A 97 -3.12 4.34 -1.29
N ILE A 98 -3.31 3.25 -0.55
CA ILE A 98 -4.37 2.28 -0.82
C ILE A 98 -5.45 2.45 0.23
N ASN A 99 -6.58 3.01 -0.21
CA ASN A 99 -7.77 3.22 0.59
C ASN A 99 -8.56 1.92 0.78
N SER A 100 -7.90 0.89 1.33
CA SER A 100 -8.53 -0.31 1.87
C SER A 100 -8.81 -0.14 3.37
N ARG A 101 -9.47 -1.13 3.98
CA ARG A 101 -9.64 -1.21 5.43
C ARG A 101 -8.90 -2.46 5.95
N PRO A 102 -7.67 -2.34 6.47
CA PRO A 102 -6.93 -1.12 6.84
C PRO A 102 -6.34 -0.37 5.63
N THR A 103 -6.09 0.93 5.82
CA THR A 103 -5.50 1.81 4.79
C THR A 103 -4.00 1.68 4.82
N TYR A 104 -3.38 1.45 3.67
CA TYR A 104 -1.93 1.34 3.53
C TYR A 104 -1.37 2.62 2.92
N ILE A 105 -0.37 3.21 3.57
CA ILE A 105 0.37 4.37 3.09
C ILE A 105 1.80 3.93 2.87
N TYR A 106 2.26 4.00 1.62
CA TYR A 106 3.65 3.77 1.24
C TYR A 106 4.36 5.10 1.07
N LEU A 107 5.41 5.29 1.87
CA LEU A 107 6.27 6.46 1.85
C LEU A 107 7.57 6.11 1.13
N LEU A 108 8.07 7.04 0.32
CA LEU A 108 9.38 6.92 -0.30
C LEU A 108 10.49 7.28 0.72
N ASN A 109 11.48 6.41 0.88
CA ASN A 109 12.58 6.64 1.84
C ASN A 109 13.44 7.88 1.53
N SER A 110 13.52 8.33 0.28
CA SER A 110 14.32 9.50 -0.12
C SER A 110 13.68 10.85 0.22
N ASN A 111 12.46 10.86 0.76
CA ASN A 111 11.74 12.08 1.12
C ASN A 111 12.30 12.73 2.39
N THR A 112 12.16 14.04 2.51
CA THR A 112 12.53 14.73 3.76
C THR A 112 11.54 14.37 4.87
N MET A 113 11.95 14.59 6.12
CA MET A 113 11.09 14.36 7.28
C MET A 113 9.78 15.16 7.20
N VAL A 114 9.87 16.42 6.77
CA VAL A 114 8.71 17.32 6.65
C VAL A 114 7.77 16.83 5.55
N ASP A 115 8.31 16.36 4.43
CA ASP A 115 7.50 15.79 3.35
C ASP A 115 6.75 14.56 3.84
N ASN A 116 7.43 13.63 4.53
CA ASN A 116 6.81 12.42 5.05
C ASN A 116 5.68 12.72 6.04
N ILE A 117 5.86 13.70 6.94
CA ILE A 117 4.80 14.14 7.86
C ILE A 117 3.61 14.71 7.08
N THR A 118 3.88 15.58 6.11
CA THR A 118 2.85 16.24 5.30
C THR A 118 2.05 15.22 4.49
N VAL A 119 2.73 14.26 3.87
CA VAL A 119 2.15 13.13 3.14
C VAL A 119 1.25 12.29 4.05
N VAL A 120 1.71 11.94 5.27
CA VAL A 120 0.89 11.15 6.20
C VAL A 120 -0.38 11.88 6.59
N VAL A 121 -0.30 13.18 6.90
CA VAL A 121 -1.47 14.01 7.22
C VAL A 121 -2.38 14.19 6.01
N HIS A 122 -1.81 14.33 4.81
CA HIS A 122 -2.56 14.43 3.57
C HIS A 122 -3.35 13.13 3.28
N ALA A 123 -2.69 11.98 3.41
CA ALA A 123 -3.27 10.66 3.22
C ALA A 123 -4.38 10.34 4.24
N THR A 124 -4.24 10.78 5.50
CA THR A 124 -5.34 10.64 6.48
C THR A 124 -6.54 11.52 6.12
N GLY A 125 -6.32 12.70 5.56
CA GLY A 125 -7.37 13.56 5.01
C GLY A 125 -8.12 12.91 3.84
N HIS A 126 -7.40 12.28 2.90
CA HIS A 126 -8.04 11.49 1.83
C HIS A 126 -8.91 10.39 2.41
N ASN A 127 -8.41 9.68 3.42
CA ASN A 127 -9.12 8.57 4.02
C ASN A 127 -10.44 9.01 4.68
N ASP A 128 -10.42 10.12 5.42
CA ASP A 128 -11.62 10.73 5.98
C ASP A 128 -12.65 11.08 4.89
N PHE A 129 -12.18 11.74 3.81
CA PHE A 129 -13.03 12.07 2.67
C PHE A 129 -13.67 10.83 2.04
N PHE A 130 -12.89 9.79 1.76
CA PHE A 130 -13.39 8.55 1.18
C PHE A 130 -14.34 7.81 2.10
N LYS A 131 -14.16 7.91 3.43
CA LYS A 131 -15.02 7.28 4.44
C LYS A 131 -16.36 8.00 4.59
N ASN A 132 -16.37 9.32 4.60
CA ASN A 132 -17.57 10.11 4.89
C ASN A 132 -18.41 10.44 3.66
N ASN A 133 -17.88 10.23 2.46
CA ASN A 133 -18.58 10.56 1.22
C ASN A 133 -19.59 9.49 0.78
N ILE A 134 -20.85 9.91 0.59
CA ILE A 134 -21.98 9.06 0.19
C ILE A 134 -21.72 8.32 -1.14
N ARG A 135 -21.01 8.94 -2.08
CA ARG A 135 -20.75 8.34 -3.40
C ARG A 135 -19.80 7.15 -3.32
N PHE A 136 -18.94 7.12 -2.31
CA PHE A 136 -17.95 6.06 -2.07
C PHE A 136 -18.43 4.98 -1.08
N LYS A 137 -19.64 5.12 -0.51
CA LYS A 137 -20.24 4.09 0.36
C LYS A 137 -20.30 2.69 -0.28
N PRO A 138 -20.65 2.51 -1.57
CA PRO A 138 -20.65 1.19 -2.18
C PRO A 138 -19.25 0.56 -2.22
N THR A 139 -18.23 1.35 -2.56
CA THR A 139 -16.84 0.89 -2.67
C THR A 139 -16.19 0.58 -1.31
N GLN A 140 -16.71 1.13 -0.20
CA GLN A 140 -16.21 0.85 1.15
C GLN A 140 -16.48 -0.60 1.60
N CYS A 141 -17.57 -1.21 1.13
CA CYS A 141 -17.88 -2.60 1.45
C CYS A 141 -16.95 -3.55 0.70
N ASP A 142 -16.60 -3.19 -0.54
CA ASP A 142 -15.66 -3.93 -1.38
C ASP A 142 -14.21 -3.77 -0.88
N SER A 143 -13.84 -2.60 -0.32
CA SER A 143 -12.45 -2.33 0.10
C SER A 143 -11.95 -3.22 1.25
N ILE A 144 -12.85 -3.83 2.03
CA ILE A 144 -12.52 -4.83 3.07
C ILE A 144 -12.03 -6.14 2.44
N ASN A 145 -12.65 -6.53 1.32
CA ASN A 145 -12.36 -7.81 0.65
C ASN A 145 -11.56 -7.65 -0.63
N MET A 146 -11.26 -6.43 -1.07
CA MET A 146 -10.61 -6.16 -2.35
C MET A 146 -9.28 -6.88 -2.52
N MET A 147 -8.43 -6.93 -1.48
CA MET A 147 -7.18 -7.71 -1.53
C MET A 147 -7.45 -9.20 -1.72
N ASN A 148 -8.45 -9.76 -1.03
CA ASN A 148 -8.83 -11.16 -1.16
C ASN A 148 -9.44 -11.47 -2.53
N GLU A 149 -10.26 -10.57 -3.06
CA GLU A 149 -10.87 -10.70 -4.38
C GLU A 149 -9.83 -10.67 -5.49
N LEU A 150 -8.88 -9.74 -5.44
CA LEU A 150 -7.77 -9.68 -6.40
C LEU A 150 -6.88 -10.92 -6.34
N ALA A 151 -6.58 -11.41 -5.14
CA ALA A 151 -5.84 -12.66 -4.96
C ALA A 151 -6.59 -13.88 -5.51
N ASN A 152 -7.91 -13.94 -5.28
CA ASN A 152 -8.79 -14.99 -5.81
C ASN A 152 -8.86 -14.94 -7.34
N ASN A 153 -9.01 -13.75 -7.92
CA ASN A 153 -9.02 -13.54 -9.37
C ASN A 153 -7.67 -13.93 -10.00
N GLY A 154 -6.55 -13.53 -9.37
CA GLY A 154 -5.21 -13.96 -9.79
C GLY A 154 -5.06 -15.49 -9.78
N THR A 155 -5.57 -16.15 -8.74
CA THR A 155 -5.54 -17.61 -8.63
C THR A 155 -6.42 -18.29 -9.69
N ARG A 156 -7.60 -17.75 -9.97
CA ARG A 156 -8.47 -18.24 -11.05
C ARG A 156 -7.79 -18.13 -12.41
N ILE A 157 -7.17 -17.00 -12.72
CA ILE A 157 -6.45 -16.79 -13.98
C ILE A 157 -5.27 -17.74 -14.08
N ARG A 158 -4.46 -17.90 -13.02
CA ARG A 158 -3.35 -18.88 -12.99
C ARG A 158 -3.84 -20.30 -13.24
N LYS A 159 -5.00 -20.69 -12.69
CA LYS A 159 -5.61 -22.00 -12.94
C LYS A 159 -5.97 -22.19 -14.42
N TYR A 160 -6.53 -21.17 -15.06
CA TYR A 160 -6.85 -21.20 -16.49
C TYR A 160 -5.60 -21.23 -17.37
N MET A 161 -4.57 -20.43 -17.03
CA MET A 161 -3.27 -20.48 -17.70
C MET A 161 -2.60 -21.86 -17.56
N SER A 162 -2.68 -22.50 -16.40
CA SER A 162 -2.13 -23.85 -16.24
C SER A 162 -2.89 -24.90 -17.05
N ARG A 163 -4.20 -24.72 -17.25
CA ARG A 163 -5.04 -25.68 -17.98
C ARG A 163 -4.95 -25.52 -19.49
N TRP A 164 -4.83 -24.28 -19.98
CA TRP A 164 -4.92 -23.96 -21.42
C TRP A 164 -3.77 -23.13 -21.98
N GLY A 165 -2.88 -22.59 -21.13
CA GLY A 165 -1.79 -21.71 -21.54
C GLY A 165 -0.47 -22.39 -21.87
N LYS A 166 -0.37 -23.72 -21.73
CA LYS A 166 0.70 -24.48 -22.38
C LYS A 166 0.21 -24.86 -23.78
N GLU A 167 0.79 -24.26 -24.81
CA GLU A 167 0.85 -24.91 -26.11
C GLU A 167 1.52 -26.27 -25.93
N LYS A 168 0.91 -27.32 -26.52
CA LYS A 168 1.55 -28.61 -26.71
C LYS A 168 2.56 -28.51 -27.84
#